data_AF-A0A0F5FMM7-F1
#
_entry.id   AF-A0A0F5FMM7-F1
#
_cell.length_a   1.000
_cell.length_b   1.000
_cell.length_c   1.000
_cell.angle_alpha   90.00
_cell.angle_beta   90.00
_cell.angle_gamma   90.00
#
_symmetry.space_group_name_H-M   'P 1'
#
loop_
_entity.id
_entity.type
_entity.pdbx_description
1 polymer ?
#
loop_
_entity_poly.entity_id
_entity_poly.type
_entity_poly.pdbx_seq_one_letter_code
_entity_poly.pdbx_strand_id
1 'polypeptide(L)'
;MFIEGRHDCEKQIQSAVSLSEQAIGQLSNWQGIWGSILHARVIMNSGSMIKVIEAATDSGSGAQLLDHFSVASIARTAVEAGVMMLYVSDPNLSEAEFDMRRKVFQLHDTCHRSRMFKHHEAHAPDVKEMRDLYRQKIAELRTELDSMPAFAALATEVRSRLLEGRDFYVGGVRGALKLIGWDKAEYDFYEAYFSGYVHSMPMSFLRAEMHGIDFATISEFQYDLCGFALNAVAETLERTTARMTQLLEARTSQHGQT
;
A
#
# COMPACT_ATOMS: atom_id res chain seq x y z
N MET A 1 -2.76 18.03 -17.93
CA MET A 1 -2.96 17.08 -16.80
C MET A 1 -2.80 15.61 -17.21
N PHE A 2 -3.70 14.99 -17.98
CA PHE A 2 -3.62 13.55 -18.27
C PHE A 2 -2.32 13.12 -19.01
N ILE A 3 -1.97 13.80 -20.10
CA ILE A 3 -0.76 13.47 -20.89
C ILE A 3 0.51 13.71 -20.09
N GLU A 4 0.59 14.84 -19.39
CA GLU A 4 1.72 15.17 -18.51
C GLU A 4 1.85 14.16 -17.37
N GLY A 5 0.75 13.84 -16.68
CA GLY A 5 0.73 12.85 -15.60
C GLY A 5 1.12 11.45 -16.07
N ARG A 6 0.75 11.06 -17.31
CA ARG A 6 1.21 9.81 -17.92
C ARG A 6 2.72 9.81 -18.09
N HIS A 7 3.26 10.85 -18.72
CA HIS A 7 4.69 10.98 -18.96
C HIS A 7 5.50 10.98 -17.64
N ASP A 8 5.03 11.73 -16.64
CA ASP A 8 5.69 11.80 -15.34
C ASP A 8 5.64 10.45 -14.62
N CYS A 9 4.49 9.76 -14.63
CA CYS A 9 4.37 8.43 -14.03
C CYS A 9 5.30 7.41 -14.73
N GLU A 10 5.37 7.42 -16.06
CA GLU A 10 6.29 6.54 -16.83
C GLU A 10 7.75 6.79 -16.46
N LYS A 11 8.15 8.06 -16.35
CA LYS A 11 9.50 8.44 -15.91
C LYS A 11 9.80 7.95 -14.50
N GLN A 12 8.86 8.11 -13.56
CA GLN A 12 9.03 7.64 -12.19
C GLN A 12 9.12 6.11 -12.12
N ILE A 13 8.34 5.39 -12.92
CA ILE A 13 8.45 3.92 -13.03
C ILE A 13 9.84 3.52 -13.51
N GLN A 14 10.35 4.14 -14.57
CA GLN A 14 11.69 3.83 -15.09
C GLN A 14 12.77 4.03 -14.02
N SER A 15 12.73 5.17 -13.32
CA SER A 15 13.65 5.45 -12.21
C SER A 15 13.55 4.40 -11.09
N ALA A 16 12.33 4.05 -10.69
CA ALA A 16 12.07 3.07 -9.63
C ALA A 16 12.54 1.65 -10.01
N VAL A 17 12.33 1.24 -11.27
CA VAL A 17 12.82 -0.04 -11.81
C VAL A 17 14.34 -0.07 -11.81
N SER A 18 15.00 0.94 -12.39
CA SER A 18 16.46 0.99 -12.45
C SER A 18 17.11 0.96 -11.06
N LEU A 19 16.51 1.64 -10.07
CA LEU A 19 16.99 1.58 -8.69
C LEU A 19 16.75 0.18 -8.07
N SER A 20 15.59 -0.42 -8.31
CA SER A 20 15.24 -1.74 -7.79
C SER A 20 16.17 -2.83 -8.33
N GLU A 21 16.56 -2.75 -9.61
CA GLU A 21 17.54 -3.65 -10.22
C GLU A 21 18.92 -3.54 -9.54
N GLN A 22 19.35 -2.32 -9.22
CA GLN A 22 20.59 -2.09 -8.47
C GLN A 22 20.49 -2.62 -7.04
N ALA A 23 19.31 -2.57 -6.42
CA ALA A 23 19.08 -3.00 -5.04
C ALA A 23 19.06 -4.53 -4.84
N ILE A 24 19.00 -5.33 -5.91
CA ILE A 24 18.89 -6.79 -5.83
C ILE A 24 20.04 -7.37 -5.01
N GLY A 25 19.69 -8.15 -3.98
CA GLY A 25 20.67 -8.80 -3.09
C GLY A 25 21.47 -7.84 -2.20
N GLN A 26 21.21 -6.53 -2.25
CA GLN A 26 21.94 -5.55 -1.47
C GLN A 26 21.33 -5.29 -0.09
N LEU A 27 20.00 -5.37 0.00
CA LEU A 27 19.24 -5.07 1.22
C LEU A 27 18.80 -6.37 1.91
N SER A 28 19.47 -6.73 3.00
CA SER A 28 19.29 -8.02 3.69
C SER A 28 18.62 -7.93 5.06
N ASN A 29 18.52 -6.73 5.65
CA ASN A 29 17.75 -6.55 6.87
C ASN A 29 16.25 -6.52 6.57
N TRP A 30 15.42 -6.69 7.59
CA TRP A 30 13.96 -6.76 7.44
C TRP A 30 13.37 -5.52 6.77
N GLN A 31 13.77 -4.31 7.19
CA GLN A 31 13.34 -3.06 6.57
C GLN A 31 13.62 -3.04 5.07
N GLY A 32 14.83 -3.47 4.69
CA GLY A 32 15.28 -3.56 3.31
C GLY A 32 14.50 -4.59 2.49
N ILE A 33 14.31 -5.81 3.01
CA ILE A 33 13.59 -6.89 2.32
C ILE A 33 12.13 -6.49 2.07
N TRP A 34 11.40 -6.10 3.12
CA TRP A 34 9.97 -5.79 2.98
C TRP A 34 9.74 -4.44 2.31
N GLY A 35 10.62 -3.47 2.54
CA GLY A 35 10.64 -2.22 1.79
C GLY A 35 10.77 -2.46 0.29
N SER A 36 11.70 -3.35 -0.13
CA SER A 36 11.88 -3.72 -1.53
C SER A 36 10.65 -4.42 -2.13
N ILE A 37 10.04 -5.36 -1.40
CA ILE A 37 8.83 -6.07 -1.86
C ILE A 37 7.67 -5.09 -2.04
N LEU A 38 7.46 -4.18 -1.08
CA LEU A 38 6.40 -3.19 -1.16
C LEU A 38 6.67 -2.14 -2.24
N HIS A 39 7.93 -1.73 -2.43
CA HIS A 39 8.31 -0.85 -3.53
C HIS A 39 8.04 -1.49 -4.89
N ALA A 40 8.41 -2.78 -5.06
CA ALA A 40 8.08 -3.55 -6.25
C ALA A 40 6.56 -3.61 -6.49
N ARG A 41 5.75 -3.71 -5.43
CA ARG A 41 4.29 -3.64 -5.54
C ARG A 41 3.81 -2.28 -6.06
N VAL A 42 4.39 -1.16 -5.61
CA VAL A 42 4.07 0.17 -6.14
C VAL A 42 4.42 0.24 -7.64
N ILE A 43 5.62 -0.20 -8.03
CA ILE A 43 6.06 -0.25 -9.44
C ILE A 43 5.08 -1.07 -10.29
N MET A 44 4.76 -2.29 -9.87
CA MET A 44 3.89 -3.20 -10.61
C MET A 44 2.48 -2.62 -10.75
N ASN A 45 1.91 -2.08 -9.68
CA ASN A 45 0.60 -1.41 -9.75
C ASN A 45 0.63 -0.24 -10.73
N SER A 46 1.67 0.59 -10.67
CA SER A 46 1.82 1.75 -11.56
C SER A 46 1.89 1.34 -13.04
N GLY A 47 2.69 0.31 -13.35
CA GLY A 47 2.78 -0.25 -14.70
C GLY A 47 1.47 -0.87 -15.17
N SER A 48 0.79 -1.64 -14.31
CA SER A 48 -0.54 -2.20 -14.62
C SER A 48 -1.57 -1.12 -14.90
N MET A 49 -1.58 -0.03 -14.13
CA MET A 49 -2.47 1.11 -14.34
C MET A 49 -2.27 1.74 -15.72
N ILE A 50 -1.02 1.98 -16.12
CA ILE A 50 -0.70 2.49 -17.45
C ILE A 50 -1.24 1.55 -18.53
N LYS A 51 -1.05 0.24 -18.39
CA LYS A 51 -1.55 -0.74 -19.37
C LYS A 51 -3.07 -0.72 -19.51
N VAL A 52 -3.81 -0.50 -18.41
CA VAL A 52 -5.28 -0.34 -18.45
C VAL A 52 -5.67 0.92 -19.21
N ILE A 53 -4.94 2.02 -19.00
CA ILE A 53 -5.17 3.30 -19.69
C ILE A 53 -4.88 3.16 -21.20
N GLU A 54 -3.71 2.61 -21.55
CA GLU A 54 -3.25 2.41 -22.92
C GLU A 54 -4.21 1.55 -23.74
N ALA A 55 -4.78 0.50 -23.13
CA ALA A 55 -5.74 -0.36 -23.80
C ALA A 55 -6.92 0.42 -24.39
N ALA A 56 -7.35 1.50 -23.74
CA ALA A 56 -8.40 2.38 -24.24
C ALA A 56 -7.88 3.53 -25.10
N THR A 57 -6.79 4.18 -24.71
CA THR A 57 -6.30 5.41 -25.38
C THR A 57 -5.54 5.17 -26.66
N ASP A 58 -4.88 4.01 -26.79
CA ASP A 58 -4.03 3.68 -27.92
C ASP A 58 -4.80 2.83 -28.95
N SER A 59 -6.02 2.40 -28.60
CA SER A 59 -6.97 1.75 -29.50
C SER A 59 -7.73 2.77 -30.35
N GLY A 60 -8.24 2.34 -31.51
CA GLY A 60 -9.11 3.19 -32.34
C GLY A 60 -10.35 3.65 -31.56
N SER A 61 -10.86 4.85 -31.86
CA SER A 61 -12.05 5.41 -31.20
C SER A 61 -13.21 4.40 -31.20
N GLY A 62 -13.80 4.17 -30.02
CA GLY A 62 -14.92 3.24 -29.83
C GLY A 62 -14.54 1.75 -29.77
N ALA A 63 -13.26 1.40 -29.85
CA ALA A 63 -12.82 0.00 -29.75
C ALA A 63 -12.87 -0.54 -28.32
N GLN A 64 -12.66 0.32 -27.31
CA GLN A 64 -12.67 -0.05 -25.90
C GLN A 64 -12.98 1.17 -25.01
N LEU A 65 -13.58 0.92 -23.84
CA LEU A 65 -13.83 1.93 -22.81
C LEU A 65 -12.58 2.17 -21.97
N LEU A 66 -12.41 3.41 -21.51
CA LEU A 66 -11.43 3.72 -20.47
C LEU A 66 -11.95 3.22 -19.11
N ASP A 67 -11.39 2.10 -18.65
CA ASP A 67 -11.71 1.46 -17.37
C ASP A 67 -11.11 2.25 -16.18
N HIS A 68 -11.70 3.42 -15.95
CA HIS A 68 -11.35 4.31 -14.85
C HIS A 68 -11.63 3.68 -13.47
N PHE A 69 -12.53 2.70 -13.37
CA PHE A 69 -12.80 1.97 -12.13
C PHE A 69 -11.59 1.14 -11.70
N SER A 70 -11.03 0.37 -12.64
CA SER A 70 -9.79 -0.37 -12.40
C SER A 70 -8.61 0.57 -12.17
N VAL A 71 -8.50 1.66 -12.92
CA VAL A 71 -7.45 2.67 -12.71
C VAL A 71 -7.50 3.23 -11.27
N ALA A 72 -8.66 3.69 -10.80
CA ALA A 72 -8.81 4.17 -9.43
C ALA A 72 -8.49 3.09 -8.38
N SER A 73 -8.88 1.85 -8.65
CA SER A 73 -8.61 0.72 -7.74
C SER A 73 -7.12 0.42 -7.63
N ILE A 74 -6.43 0.38 -8.77
CA ILE A 74 -4.98 0.16 -8.83
C ILE A 74 -4.25 1.33 -8.17
N ALA A 75 -4.64 2.57 -8.46
CA ALA A 75 -4.05 3.76 -7.86
C ALA A 75 -4.15 3.75 -6.34
N ARG A 76 -5.33 3.43 -5.78
CA ARG A 76 -5.49 3.26 -4.33
C ARG A 76 -4.51 2.25 -3.76
N THR A 77 -4.42 1.08 -4.39
CA THR A 77 -3.56 0.00 -3.89
C THR A 77 -2.07 0.36 -4.01
N ALA A 78 -1.68 1.18 -4.99
CA ALA A 78 -0.33 1.70 -5.12
C ALA A 78 -0.01 2.71 -4.00
N VAL A 79 -0.90 3.67 -3.74
CA VAL A 79 -0.75 4.66 -2.67
C VAL A 79 -0.67 3.96 -1.30
N GLU A 80 -1.56 3.02 -1.00
CA GLU A 80 -1.54 2.24 0.26
C GLU A 80 -0.26 1.41 0.40
N ALA A 81 0.20 0.78 -0.68
CA ALA A 81 1.47 0.06 -0.69
C ALA A 81 2.66 1.01 -0.44
N GLY A 82 2.62 2.23 -0.98
CA GLY A 82 3.64 3.25 -0.77
C GLY A 82 3.70 3.75 0.67
N VAL A 83 2.55 4.03 1.30
CA VAL A 83 2.49 4.38 2.72
C VAL A 83 3.07 3.25 3.58
N MET A 84 2.68 2.00 3.31
CA MET A 84 3.22 0.84 4.02
C MET A 84 4.73 0.72 3.81
N MET A 85 5.21 0.86 2.57
CA MET A 85 6.63 0.82 2.21
C MET A 85 7.42 1.82 3.06
N LEU A 86 6.98 3.09 3.08
CA LEU A 86 7.65 4.15 3.83
C LEU A 86 7.62 3.93 5.34
N TYR A 87 6.53 3.34 5.85
CA TYR A 87 6.38 3.04 7.28
C TYR A 87 7.25 1.85 7.74
N VAL A 88 7.35 0.77 6.95
CA VAL A 88 8.18 -0.39 7.33
C VAL A 88 9.68 -0.14 7.16
N SER A 89 10.02 0.80 6.29
CA SER A 89 11.40 1.14 5.95
C SER A 89 11.91 2.40 6.63
N ASP A 90 11.24 2.85 7.70
CA ASP A 90 11.64 4.04 8.46
C ASP A 90 13.07 3.87 9.01
N PRO A 91 14.05 4.68 8.56
CA PRO A 91 15.44 4.56 8.97
C PRO A 91 15.67 5.04 10.41
N ASN A 92 14.70 5.76 11.00
CA ASN A 92 14.84 6.35 12.32
C ASN A 92 14.28 5.46 13.45
N LEU A 93 13.88 4.22 13.14
CA LEU A 93 13.33 3.32 14.14
C LEU A 93 14.40 2.81 15.09
N SER A 94 14.10 2.92 16.39
CA SER A 94 14.82 2.15 17.40
C SER A 94 14.56 0.66 17.20
N GLU A 95 15.51 -0.17 17.61
CA GLU A 95 15.38 -1.63 17.55
C GLU A 95 14.14 -2.13 18.32
N ALA A 96 13.87 -1.56 19.49
CA ALA A 96 12.71 -1.91 20.31
C ALA A 96 11.38 -1.58 19.63
N GLU A 97 11.28 -0.40 19.01
CA GLU A 97 10.09 -0.01 18.26
C GLU A 97 9.91 -0.86 17.00
N PHE A 98 11.02 -1.15 16.31
CA PHE A 98 11.03 -2.01 15.14
C PHE A 98 10.50 -3.42 15.46
N ASP A 99 11.01 -4.07 16.52
CA ASP A 99 10.56 -5.41 16.90
C ASP A 99 9.08 -5.40 17.31
N MET A 100 8.62 -4.38 18.04
CA MET A 100 7.21 -4.22 18.39
C MET A 100 6.34 -4.11 17.12
N ARG A 101 6.70 -3.25 16.17
CA ARG A 101 5.95 -3.08 14.90
C ARG A 101 5.91 -4.40 14.12
N ARG A 102 7.00 -5.14 14.08
CA ARG A 102 7.07 -6.47 13.44
C ARG A 102 6.10 -7.46 14.10
N LYS A 103 6.03 -7.49 15.43
CA LYS A 103 5.08 -8.34 16.17
C LYS A 103 3.63 -7.94 15.93
N VAL A 104 3.34 -6.64 15.87
CA VAL A 104 2.03 -6.11 15.47
C VAL A 104 1.63 -6.61 14.08
N PHE A 105 2.53 -6.57 13.09
CA PHE A 105 2.23 -7.10 11.75
C PHE A 105 1.95 -8.59 11.75
N GLN A 106 2.76 -9.37 12.47
CA GLN A 106 2.55 -10.82 12.62
C GLN A 106 1.19 -11.11 13.25
N LEU A 107 0.81 -10.35 14.29
CA LEU A 107 -0.49 -10.51 14.95
C LEU A 107 -1.64 -10.14 14.01
N HIS A 108 -1.54 -9.02 13.29
CA HIS A 108 -2.55 -8.59 12.34
C HIS A 108 -2.76 -9.64 11.22
N ASP A 109 -1.67 -10.12 10.58
CA ASP A 109 -1.75 -11.17 9.55
C ASP A 109 -2.38 -12.45 10.10
N THR A 110 -1.94 -12.92 11.28
CA THR A 110 -2.45 -14.15 11.90
C THR A 110 -3.94 -14.02 12.26
N CYS A 111 -4.35 -12.89 12.83
CA CYS A 111 -5.76 -12.57 13.10
C CYS A 111 -6.58 -12.56 11.80
N HIS A 112 -6.06 -11.92 10.74
CA HIS A 112 -6.77 -11.82 9.46
C HIS A 112 -6.95 -13.19 8.80
N ARG A 113 -5.89 -14.01 8.74
CA ARG A 113 -5.96 -15.39 8.24
C ARG A 113 -6.94 -16.23 9.04
N SER A 114 -6.90 -16.14 10.37
CA SER A 114 -7.90 -16.83 11.22
C SER A 114 -9.33 -16.39 10.90
N ARG A 115 -9.59 -15.09 10.68
CA ARG A 115 -10.93 -14.59 10.30
C ARG A 115 -11.38 -15.11 8.93
N MET A 116 -10.48 -15.15 7.96
CA MET A 116 -10.76 -15.63 6.59
C MET A 116 -11.33 -17.05 6.59
N PHE A 117 -10.79 -17.93 7.44
CA PHE A 117 -11.21 -19.33 7.52
C PHE A 117 -12.40 -19.60 8.45
N LYS A 118 -12.88 -18.58 9.19
CA LYS A 118 -13.95 -18.73 10.18
C LYS A 118 -15.21 -19.38 9.62
N HIS A 119 -15.62 -18.99 8.41
CA HIS A 119 -16.88 -19.46 7.82
C HIS A 119 -16.78 -20.85 7.19
N HIS A 120 -15.55 -21.36 6.98
CA HIS A 120 -15.31 -22.67 6.38
C HIS A 120 -15.00 -23.76 7.43
N GLU A 121 -14.61 -23.39 8.65
CA GLU A 121 -14.19 -24.36 9.69
C GLU A 121 -15.28 -25.39 10.07
N ALA A 122 -16.55 -25.03 9.92
CA ALA A 122 -17.68 -25.91 10.27
C ALA A 122 -17.83 -27.12 9.32
N HIS A 123 -17.28 -27.02 8.11
CA HIS A 123 -17.47 -28.01 7.04
C HIS A 123 -16.16 -28.64 6.56
N ALA A 124 -15.03 -28.27 7.15
CA ALA A 124 -13.70 -28.70 6.75
C ALA A 124 -12.80 -28.90 7.99
N PRO A 125 -12.66 -30.15 8.49
CA PRO A 125 -11.89 -30.45 9.70
C PRO A 125 -10.43 -29.99 9.64
N ASP A 126 -9.80 -30.11 8.48
CA ASP A 126 -8.46 -29.61 8.17
C ASP A 126 -8.36 -28.08 8.31
N VAL A 127 -9.38 -27.35 7.85
CA VAL A 127 -9.47 -25.89 8.03
C VAL A 127 -9.61 -25.53 9.50
N LYS A 128 -10.38 -26.32 10.27
CA LYS A 128 -10.51 -26.12 11.71
C LYS A 128 -9.16 -26.32 12.43
N GLU A 129 -8.45 -27.41 12.16
CA GLU A 129 -7.13 -27.69 12.75
C GLU A 129 -6.13 -26.56 12.45
N MET A 130 -6.03 -26.14 11.20
CA MET A 130 -5.16 -25.03 10.81
C MET A 130 -5.58 -23.71 11.47
N ARG A 131 -6.88 -23.45 11.64
CA ARG A 131 -7.37 -22.26 12.35
C ARG A 131 -7.08 -22.32 13.86
N ASP A 132 -7.10 -23.50 14.47
CA ASP A 132 -6.71 -23.70 15.87
C ASP A 132 -5.22 -23.36 16.08
N LEU A 133 -4.34 -23.67 15.12
CA LEU A 133 -2.94 -23.22 15.13
C LEU A 133 -2.82 -21.69 15.08
N TYR A 134 -3.62 -21.00 14.26
CA TYR A 134 -3.64 -19.53 14.26
C TYR A 134 -4.13 -18.96 15.58
N ARG A 135 -5.16 -19.55 16.21
CA ARG A 135 -5.66 -19.10 17.52
C ARG A 135 -4.58 -19.23 18.60
N GLN A 136 -3.83 -20.32 18.61
CA GLN A 136 -2.67 -20.48 19.49
C GLN A 136 -1.64 -19.38 19.23
N LYS A 137 -1.27 -19.16 17.96
CA LYS A 137 -0.27 -18.15 17.62
C LYS A 137 -0.69 -16.73 17.98
N ILE A 138 -1.99 -16.42 17.87
CA ILE A 138 -2.56 -15.13 18.33
C ILE A 138 -2.36 -14.96 19.84
N ALA A 139 -2.60 -15.99 20.65
CA ALA A 139 -2.40 -15.92 22.10
C ALA A 139 -0.92 -15.72 22.47
N GLU A 140 -0.01 -16.41 21.79
CA GLU A 140 1.44 -16.23 21.94
C GLU A 140 1.86 -14.79 21.62
N LEU A 141 1.47 -14.28 20.44
CA LEU A 141 1.85 -12.92 20.00
C LEU A 141 1.29 -11.82 20.91
N ARG A 142 0.08 -12.01 21.46
CA ARG A 142 -0.48 -11.08 22.47
C ARG A 142 0.37 -11.05 23.74
N THR A 143 0.73 -12.23 24.25
CA THR A 143 1.58 -12.36 25.43
C THR A 143 2.96 -11.74 25.20
N GLU A 144 3.56 -11.98 24.03
CA GLU A 144 4.82 -11.38 23.63
C GLU A 144 4.70 -9.85 23.61
N LEU A 145 3.70 -9.29 22.92
CA LEU A 145 3.48 -7.84 22.85
C LEU A 145 3.27 -7.20 24.23
N ASP A 146 2.45 -7.81 25.10
CA ASP A 146 2.18 -7.29 26.44
C ASP A 146 3.43 -7.25 27.34
N SER A 147 4.44 -8.08 27.03
CA SER A 147 5.73 -8.08 27.73
C SER A 147 6.70 -6.99 27.25
N MET A 148 6.43 -6.33 26.12
CA MET A 148 7.33 -5.35 25.52
C MET A 148 7.14 -3.95 26.15
N PRO A 149 8.20 -3.31 26.69
CA PRO A 149 8.10 -1.96 27.24
C PRO A 149 7.60 -0.92 26.23
N ALA A 150 8.04 -1.03 24.97
CA ALA A 150 7.60 -0.13 23.89
C ALA A 150 6.09 -0.22 23.63
N PHE A 151 5.51 -1.41 23.78
CA PHE A 151 4.07 -1.64 23.63
C PHE A 151 3.31 -1.12 24.85
N ALA A 152 3.80 -1.39 26.06
CA ALA A 152 3.22 -0.91 27.31
C ALA A 152 3.16 0.63 27.40
N ALA A 153 4.05 1.34 26.72
CA ALA A 153 4.06 2.80 26.63
C ALA A 153 2.93 3.39 25.77
N LEU A 154 2.27 2.59 24.91
CA LEU A 154 1.17 3.04 24.08
C LEU A 154 -0.11 3.30 24.90
N ALA A 155 -0.98 4.17 24.40
CA ALA A 155 -2.30 4.38 24.98
C ALA A 155 -3.14 3.09 24.99
N THR A 156 -3.96 2.89 26.03
CA THR A 156 -4.74 1.67 26.23
C THR A 156 -5.65 1.34 25.05
N GLU A 157 -6.28 2.36 24.46
CA GLU A 157 -7.16 2.22 23.30
C GLU A 157 -6.39 1.74 22.07
N VAL A 158 -5.18 2.26 21.86
CA VAL A 158 -4.29 1.84 20.76
C VAL A 158 -3.87 0.38 20.97
N ARG A 159 -3.43 0.01 22.18
CA ARG A 159 -3.07 -1.38 22.49
C ARG A 159 -4.23 -2.33 22.24
N SER A 160 -5.44 -2.01 22.69
CA SER A 160 -6.63 -2.84 22.48
C SER A 160 -6.89 -3.10 20.99
N ARG A 161 -6.84 -2.06 20.15
CA ARG A 161 -7.05 -2.21 18.69
C ARG A 161 -5.96 -3.06 18.03
N LEU A 162 -4.71 -2.93 18.47
CA LEU A 162 -3.58 -3.73 17.99
C LEU A 162 -3.71 -5.20 18.44
N LEU A 163 -4.05 -5.46 19.71
CA LEU A 163 -4.23 -6.82 20.25
C LEU A 163 -5.40 -7.57 19.59
N GLU A 164 -6.41 -6.84 19.10
CA GLU A 164 -7.51 -7.41 18.32
C GLU A 164 -7.16 -7.65 16.85
N GLY A 165 -5.97 -7.25 16.40
CA GLY A 165 -5.56 -7.29 15.00
C GLY A 165 -6.51 -6.49 14.10
N ARG A 166 -7.04 -5.37 14.61
CA ARG A 166 -7.84 -4.41 13.83
C ARG A 166 -6.94 -3.42 13.10
N ASP A 167 -5.87 -3.00 13.76
CA ASP A 167 -4.87 -2.08 13.22
C ASP A 167 -3.53 -2.79 13.06
N PHE A 168 -2.72 -2.25 12.16
CA PHE A 168 -1.34 -2.68 11.92
C PHE A 168 -0.34 -1.51 11.88
N TYR A 169 -0.83 -0.27 11.73
CA TYR A 169 -0.05 0.93 12.00
C TYR A 169 -0.13 1.27 13.48
N VAL A 170 1.01 1.44 14.14
CA VAL A 170 1.07 1.93 15.52
C VAL A 170 0.68 3.41 15.50
N GLY A 171 -0.45 3.75 16.12
CA GLY A 171 -1.06 5.08 16.01
C GLY A 171 -1.99 5.27 14.80
N GLY A 172 -2.34 4.18 14.10
CA GLY A 172 -3.20 4.20 12.93
C GLY A 172 -2.55 4.83 11.68
N VAL A 173 -3.27 4.84 10.56
CA VAL A 173 -2.74 5.36 9.29
C VAL A 173 -2.30 6.82 9.41
N ARG A 174 -3.03 7.66 10.17
CA ARG A 174 -2.67 9.05 10.41
C ARG A 174 -1.34 9.20 11.17
N GLY A 175 -1.07 8.29 12.10
CA GLY A 175 0.24 8.22 12.77
C GLY A 175 1.35 7.89 11.78
N ALA A 176 1.11 6.92 10.89
CA ALA A 176 2.05 6.56 9.83
C ALA A 176 2.33 7.73 8.87
N LEU A 177 1.30 8.44 8.40
CA LEU A 177 1.44 9.61 7.53
C LEU A 177 2.30 10.71 8.16
N LYS A 178 2.06 11.00 9.45
CA LYS A 178 2.86 11.96 10.22
C LYS A 178 4.34 11.55 10.28
N LEU A 179 4.61 10.26 10.51
CA LEU A 179 5.98 9.73 10.58
C LEU A 179 6.72 9.84 9.25
N ILE A 180 6.03 9.60 8.14
CA ILE A 180 6.64 9.61 6.80
C ILE A 180 6.60 11.00 6.13
N GLY A 181 6.06 12.02 6.81
CA GLY A 181 5.98 13.39 6.29
C GLY A 181 5.04 13.53 5.09
N TRP A 182 3.99 12.72 5.01
CA TRP A 182 2.95 12.87 3.99
C TRP A 182 1.86 13.81 4.50
N ASP A 183 1.43 14.76 3.66
CA ASP A 183 0.28 15.59 3.98
C ASP A 183 -0.98 14.74 4.20
N LYS A 184 -1.62 14.98 5.35
CA LYS A 184 -2.77 14.20 5.78
C LYS A 184 -4.01 14.54 4.96
N ALA A 185 -4.20 15.82 4.59
CA ALA A 185 -5.40 16.23 3.87
C ALA A 185 -5.41 15.66 2.44
N GLU A 186 -4.24 15.66 1.81
CA GLU A 186 -3.99 15.01 0.53
C GLU A 186 -4.27 13.50 0.58
N TYR A 187 -3.71 12.78 1.56
CA TYR A 187 -3.99 11.35 1.70
C TYR A 187 -5.47 11.06 1.97
N ASP A 188 -6.10 11.79 2.90
CA ASP A 188 -7.53 11.61 3.23
C ASP A 188 -8.39 11.85 1.96
N PHE A 189 -7.98 12.77 1.07
CA PHE A 189 -8.63 12.99 -0.23
C PHE A 189 -8.46 11.78 -1.15
N TYR A 190 -7.24 11.28 -1.36
CA TYR A 190 -7.00 10.10 -2.20
C TYR A 190 -7.75 8.88 -1.70
N GLU A 191 -7.71 8.63 -0.38
CA GLU A 191 -8.43 7.54 0.26
C GLU A 191 -9.92 7.64 -0.03
N ALA A 192 -10.54 8.79 0.27
CA ALA A 192 -11.97 8.96 0.08
C ALA A 192 -12.37 8.85 -1.40
N TYR A 193 -11.62 9.50 -2.29
CA TYR A 193 -11.94 9.55 -3.71
C TYR A 193 -11.83 8.17 -4.36
N PHE A 194 -10.69 7.49 -4.25
CA PHE A 194 -10.52 6.18 -4.87
C PHE A 194 -11.34 5.07 -4.19
N SER A 195 -11.63 5.19 -2.88
CA SER A 195 -12.55 4.27 -2.19
C SER A 195 -13.94 4.25 -2.80
N GLY A 196 -14.40 5.40 -3.31
CA GLY A 196 -15.68 5.50 -4.00
C GLY A 196 -15.80 4.51 -5.16
N TYR A 197 -14.72 4.34 -5.91
CA TYR A 197 -14.65 3.45 -7.08
C TYR A 197 -14.38 1.99 -6.69
N VAL A 198 -13.48 1.74 -5.72
CA VAL A 198 -13.14 0.38 -5.27
C VAL A 198 -14.33 -0.38 -4.68
N HIS A 199 -15.18 0.32 -3.92
CA HIS A 199 -16.30 -0.30 -3.20
C HIS A 199 -17.63 -0.16 -3.92
N SER A 200 -17.62 0.24 -5.20
CA SER A 200 -18.84 0.50 -5.99
C SER A 200 -19.83 1.39 -5.22
N MET A 201 -19.31 2.43 -4.57
CA MET A 201 -20.13 3.35 -3.77
C MET A 201 -20.94 4.26 -4.70
N PRO A 202 -22.04 4.89 -4.23
CA PRO A 202 -22.86 5.77 -5.06
C PRO A 202 -22.09 6.86 -5.83
N MET A 203 -20.95 7.32 -5.28
CA MET A 203 -20.03 8.25 -5.94
C MET A 203 -19.53 7.76 -7.31
N SER A 204 -19.35 6.45 -7.50
CA SER A 204 -18.80 5.89 -8.73
C SER A 204 -19.81 5.74 -9.87
N PHE A 205 -21.13 5.82 -9.60
CA PHE A 205 -22.14 5.55 -10.62
C PHE A 205 -23.36 6.49 -10.65
N LEU A 206 -23.75 7.15 -9.55
CA LEU A 206 -24.97 7.96 -9.54
C LEU A 206 -24.92 9.21 -10.45
N ARG A 207 -23.72 9.66 -10.81
CA ARG A 207 -23.51 10.84 -11.67
C ARG A 207 -22.98 10.47 -13.06
N ALA A 208 -23.12 9.22 -13.49
CA ALA A 208 -22.59 8.75 -14.78
C ALA A 208 -23.07 9.61 -15.96
N GLU A 209 -24.36 9.98 -15.99
CA GLU A 209 -24.94 10.87 -17.01
C GLU A 209 -24.31 12.27 -16.98
N MET A 210 -24.18 12.88 -15.79
CA MET A 210 -23.52 14.18 -15.61
C MET A 210 -22.04 14.15 -16.03
N HIS A 211 -21.38 13.02 -15.86
CA HIS A 211 -19.98 12.81 -16.24
C HIS A 211 -19.81 12.42 -17.72
N GLY A 212 -20.91 12.36 -18.49
CA GLY A 212 -20.90 11.99 -19.89
C GLY A 212 -20.34 10.59 -20.15
N ILE A 213 -20.46 9.67 -19.17
CA ILE A 213 -19.95 8.31 -19.32
C ILE A 213 -20.91 7.56 -20.24
N ASP A 214 -20.42 7.19 -21.42
CA ASP A 214 -21.12 6.33 -22.37
C ASP A 214 -20.22 5.19 -22.86
N PHE A 215 -20.75 4.36 -23.76
CA PHE A 215 -20.03 3.20 -24.32
C PHE A 215 -19.39 3.49 -25.70
N ALA A 216 -19.45 4.73 -26.19
CA ALA A 216 -19.03 5.11 -27.52
C ALA A 216 -17.76 5.96 -27.51
N THR A 217 -17.58 6.80 -26.49
CA THR A 217 -16.48 7.75 -26.36
C THR A 217 -15.91 7.77 -24.96
N ILE A 218 -14.65 8.21 -24.83
CA ILE A 218 -14.03 8.44 -23.52
C ILE A 218 -14.41 9.86 -23.08
N SER A 219 -15.05 9.98 -21.92
CA SER A 219 -15.46 11.28 -21.39
C SER A 219 -14.30 12.05 -20.77
N GLU A 220 -14.42 13.38 -20.70
CA GLU A 220 -13.45 14.25 -20.02
C GLU A 220 -13.24 13.84 -18.56
N PHE A 221 -14.32 13.49 -17.87
CA PHE A 221 -14.27 12.98 -16.50
C PHE A 221 -13.38 11.74 -16.36
N GLN A 222 -13.43 10.81 -17.33
CA GLN A 222 -12.58 9.61 -17.28
C GLN A 222 -11.10 9.98 -17.45
N TYR A 223 -10.78 10.91 -18.36
CA TYR A 223 -9.42 11.42 -18.51
C TYR A 223 -8.93 12.14 -17.25
N ASP A 224 -9.77 12.96 -16.62
CA ASP A 224 -9.42 13.70 -15.41
C ASP A 224 -9.16 12.75 -14.23
N LEU A 225 -10.03 11.75 -14.02
CA LEU A 225 -9.81 10.75 -12.97
C LEU A 225 -8.53 9.97 -13.22
N CYS A 226 -8.27 9.53 -14.46
CA CYS A 226 -7.04 8.82 -14.80
C CYS A 226 -5.80 9.72 -14.64
N GLY A 227 -5.88 11.00 -15.03
CA GLY A 227 -4.81 11.97 -14.84
C GLY A 227 -4.52 12.20 -13.35
N PHE A 228 -5.57 12.28 -12.54
CA PHE A 228 -5.44 12.40 -11.09
C PHE A 228 -4.80 11.16 -10.45
N ALA A 229 -5.22 9.97 -10.87
CA ALA A 229 -4.63 8.70 -10.45
C ALA A 229 -3.14 8.60 -10.83
N LEU A 230 -2.78 9.00 -12.06
CA LEU A 230 -1.40 9.04 -12.54
C LEU A 230 -0.53 9.95 -11.67
N ASN A 231 -1.00 11.15 -11.33
CA ASN A 231 -0.27 12.08 -10.47
C ASN A 231 -0.04 11.51 -9.07
N ALA A 232 -1.09 10.99 -8.41
CA ALA A 232 -0.98 10.42 -7.07
C ALA A 232 0.02 9.24 -7.02
N VAL A 233 0.01 8.41 -8.06
CA VAL A 233 0.92 7.26 -8.15
C VAL A 233 2.36 7.69 -8.49
N ALA A 234 2.54 8.68 -9.37
CA ALA A 234 3.86 9.23 -9.69
C ALA A 234 4.54 9.82 -8.44
N GLU A 235 3.80 10.58 -7.63
CA GLU A 235 4.31 11.11 -6.36
C GLU A 235 4.64 9.98 -5.36
N THR A 236 3.79 8.96 -5.29
CA THR A 236 4.04 7.78 -4.46
C THR A 236 5.33 7.06 -4.86
N LEU A 237 5.55 6.90 -6.17
CA LEU A 237 6.79 6.32 -6.71
C LEU A 237 7.99 7.17 -6.33
N GLU A 238 7.94 8.48 -6.56
CA GLU A 238 9.03 9.40 -6.21
C GLU A 238 9.43 9.26 -4.73
N ARG A 239 8.46 9.31 -3.82
CA ARG A 239 8.70 9.17 -2.37
C ARG A 239 9.30 7.82 -2.01
N THR A 240 8.77 6.74 -2.56
CA THR A 240 9.25 5.37 -2.25
C THR A 240 10.62 5.08 -2.88
N THR A 241 10.89 5.59 -4.09
CA THR A 241 12.20 5.53 -4.73
C THR A 241 13.24 6.31 -3.92
N ALA A 242 12.92 7.53 -3.47
CA ALA A 242 13.82 8.29 -2.61
C ALA A 242 14.17 7.53 -1.31
N ARG A 243 13.20 6.85 -0.71
CA ARG A 243 13.44 6.00 0.46
C ARG A 243 14.32 4.79 0.15
N MET A 244 14.12 4.13 -0.99
CA MET A 244 14.99 3.02 -1.41
C MET A 244 16.45 3.48 -1.59
N THR A 245 16.66 4.66 -2.17
CA THR A 245 17.99 5.25 -2.31
C THR A 245 18.65 5.45 -0.95
N GLN A 246 17.93 6.02 0.02
CA GLN A 246 18.44 6.20 1.39
C GLN A 246 18.88 4.88 2.04
N LEU A 247 18.10 3.80 1.85
CA LEU A 247 18.44 2.48 2.40
C LEU A 247 19.73 1.92 1.78
N LEU A 248 19.93 2.11 0.47
CA LEU A 248 21.13 1.66 -0.24
C LEU A 248 22.37 2.46 0.15
N GLU A 249 22.22 3.78 0.29
CA GLU A 249 23.31 4.67 0.72
C GLU A 249 23.77 4.34 2.15
N ALA A 250 22.82 4.18 3.09
CA ALA A 250 23.12 3.86 4.48
C ALA A 250 23.93 2.54 4.61
N ARG A 251 23.66 1.56 3.75
CA ARG A 251 24.43 0.31 3.68
C ARG A 251 25.86 0.53 3.21
N THR A 252 26.05 1.33 2.16
CA THR A 252 27.36 1.62 1.57
C THR A 252 28.26 2.31 2.60
N SER A 253 27.73 3.24 3.39
CA SER A 253 28.46 3.90 4.46
C SER A 253 28.91 2.96 5.59
N GLN A 254 28.14 1.88 5.85
CA GLN A 254 28.51 0.86 6.85
C GLN A 254 29.63 -0.08 6.36
N HIS A 255 29.76 -0.31 5.05
CA HIS A 255 30.81 -1.18 4.49
C HIS A 255 32.12 -0.44 4.17
N GLY A 256 32.13 0.89 4.15
CA GLY A 256 33.32 1.72 3.92
C GLY A 256 34.15 2.05 5.18
N GLN A 257 33.81 1.48 6.35
CA GLN A 257 34.47 1.74 7.64
C GLN A 257 35.29 0.54 8.17
N THR A 258 35.56 -0.47 7.34
CA THR A 258 36.43 -1.61 7.64
C THR A 258 37.69 -1.57 6.79
#